data_AF-A0A6B0BAK3-F1
#
_entry.id   AF-A0A6B0BAK3-F1
#
_cell.length_a   1.000
_cell.length_b   1.000
_cell.length_c   1.000
_cell.angle_alpha   90.00
_cell.angle_beta   90.00
_cell.angle_gamma   90.00
#
_symmetry.space_group_name_H-M   'P 1'
#
loop_
_entity.id
_entity.type
_entity.pdbx_description
1 polymer ?
#
loop_
_entity_poly.entity_id
_entity_poly.type
_entity_poly.pdbx_seq_one_letter_code
_entity_poly.pdbx_strand_id
1 'polypeptide(L)'
;KNDIAHRGLVEQLMDKSVKRKYIALVHGNIPHDYGTIDAPIGRNKNDRQSMAVVDDGKEAVTHFNVLEHFKDYTLVECQLETGRTHQIRVHMKYIGFPLVGDPKYGPKKTLDIGGQALHAGLIGFEHPVTGEYIERHAELPQDFEDLLDTIRKRDA
;
A
#
# COMPACT_ATOMS: atom_id res chain seq x y z
N LYS A 1 -10.67 24.58 -6.14
CA LYS A 1 -11.22 23.35 -6.74
C LYS A 1 -11.85 23.76 -8.07
N ASN A 2 -11.31 23.32 -9.21
CA ASN A 2 -11.74 23.71 -10.56
C ASN A 2 -12.02 22.41 -11.37
N ASP A 3 -13.08 22.39 -12.18
CA ASP A 3 -13.49 21.23 -12.98
C ASP A 3 -12.39 20.74 -13.93
N ILE A 4 -11.58 21.65 -14.47
CA ILE A 4 -10.43 21.31 -15.34
C ILE A 4 -9.41 20.48 -14.58
N ALA A 5 -9.07 20.90 -13.35
CA ALA A 5 -8.13 20.17 -12.51
C ALA A 5 -8.68 18.80 -12.11
N HIS A 6 -9.99 18.68 -11.87
CA HIS A 6 -10.60 17.39 -11.56
C HIS A 6 -10.51 16.42 -12.75
N ARG A 7 -10.87 16.86 -13.96
CA ARG A 7 -10.81 16.02 -15.16
C ARG A 7 -9.38 15.57 -15.49
N GLY A 8 -8.42 16.49 -15.50
CA GLY A 8 -7.03 16.15 -15.81
C GLY A 8 -6.42 15.16 -14.82
N LEU A 9 -6.74 15.27 -13.53
CA LEU A 9 -6.30 14.28 -12.54
C LEU A 9 -6.99 12.93 -12.70
N VAL A 10 -8.27 12.92 -13.08
CA VAL A 10 -9.00 11.67 -13.35
C VAL A 10 -8.43 10.96 -14.57
N GLU A 11 -8.12 11.68 -15.65
CA GLU A 11 -7.47 11.14 -16.85
C GLU A 11 -6.13 10.51 -16.51
N GLN A 12 -5.26 11.21 -15.77
CA GLN A 12 -3.97 10.64 -15.34
C GLN A 12 -4.11 9.39 -14.46
N LEU A 13 -5.16 9.31 -13.63
CA LEU A 13 -5.47 8.11 -12.85
C LEU A 13 -5.96 6.95 -13.73
N MET A 14 -6.69 7.23 -14.80
CA MET A 14 -7.13 6.24 -15.79
C MET A 14 -5.96 5.73 -16.63
N ASP A 15 -5.06 6.63 -17.02
CA ASP A 15 -3.85 6.34 -17.80
C ASP A 15 -2.72 5.73 -16.96
N LYS A 16 -2.96 5.53 -15.66
CA LYS A 16 -2.00 4.95 -14.69
C LYS A 16 -0.68 5.75 -14.61
N SER A 17 -0.68 7.03 -15.00
CA SER A 17 0.52 7.88 -15.00
C SER A 17 0.84 8.51 -13.64
N VAL A 18 -0.11 8.48 -12.70
CA VAL A 18 0.09 8.97 -11.34
C VAL A 18 0.97 8.01 -10.53
N LYS A 19 2.15 8.49 -10.14
CA LYS A 19 3.08 7.79 -9.25
C LYS A 19 2.59 7.86 -7.81
N ARG A 20 2.36 6.70 -7.19
CA ARG A 20 1.96 6.60 -5.78
C ARG A 20 2.81 5.55 -5.10
N LYS A 21 3.56 5.95 -4.08
CA LYS A 21 4.36 5.03 -3.26
C LYS A 21 3.92 5.09 -1.80
N TYR A 22 3.94 3.93 -1.18
CA TYR A 22 3.53 3.72 0.19
C TYR A 22 4.60 2.94 0.92
N ILE A 23 4.74 3.20 2.22
CA ILE A 23 5.55 2.36 3.11
C ILE A 23 4.59 1.50 3.91
N ALA A 24 4.85 0.20 3.96
CA ALA A 24 4.05 -0.75 4.72
C ALA A 24 4.93 -1.66 5.55
N LEU A 25 4.50 -1.94 6.78
CA LEU A 25 5.08 -2.99 7.61
C LEU A 25 4.16 -4.21 7.54
N VAL A 26 4.72 -5.35 7.13
CA VAL A 26 3.97 -6.60 6.98
C VAL A 26 4.45 -7.68 7.92
N HIS A 27 3.55 -8.62 8.25
CA HIS A 27 3.89 -9.82 9.00
C HIS A 27 4.68 -10.80 8.14
N GLY A 28 5.64 -11.49 8.76
CA GLY A 28 6.47 -12.50 8.12
C GLY A 28 7.68 -11.92 7.41
N ASN A 29 8.52 -12.83 6.93
CA ASN A 29 9.73 -12.50 6.18
C ASN A 29 9.50 -12.81 4.69
N ILE A 30 9.41 -11.76 3.86
CA ILE A 30 9.26 -11.92 2.41
C ILE A 30 10.59 -12.45 1.85
N PRO A 31 10.62 -13.58 1.13
CA PRO A 31 11.89 -14.19 0.73
C PRO A 31 12.62 -13.51 -0.44
N HIS A 32 11.99 -12.52 -1.09
CA HIS A 32 12.53 -11.83 -2.27
C HIS A 32 12.43 -10.32 -2.13
N ASP A 33 13.44 -9.62 -2.66
CA ASP A 33 13.59 -8.18 -2.49
C ASP A 33 12.61 -7.35 -3.32
N TYR A 34 12.11 -7.90 -4.44
CA TYR A 34 11.19 -7.21 -5.34
C TYR A 34 10.11 -8.16 -5.84
N GLY A 35 8.91 -7.64 -6.03
CA GLY A 35 7.78 -8.44 -6.50
C GLY A 35 6.69 -7.60 -7.14
N THR A 36 5.85 -8.27 -7.94
CA THR A 36 4.64 -7.68 -8.51
C THR A 36 3.46 -8.58 -8.20
N ILE A 37 2.42 -8.00 -7.62
CA ILE A 37 1.15 -8.66 -7.34
C ILE A 37 0.16 -8.14 -8.37
N ASP A 38 -0.02 -8.93 -9.43
CA ASP A 38 -1.06 -8.74 -10.44
C ASP A 38 -2.19 -9.72 -10.16
N ALA A 39 -3.21 -9.25 -9.43
CA ALA A 39 -4.30 -10.09 -8.97
C ALA A 39 -5.58 -9.25 -8.87
N PRO A 40 -6.66 -9.58 -9.62
CA PRO A 40 -7.86 -8.77 -9.68
C PRO A 40 -8.57 -8.70 -8.32
N ILE A 41 -9.05 -7.51 -7.96
CA ILE A 41 -9.72 -7.25 -6.68
C ILE A 41 -11.21 -6.97 -6.89
N GLY A 42 -12.04 -7.65 -6.11
CA GLY A 42 -13.49 -7.48 -6.08
C GLY A 42 -14.04 -7.57 -4.67
N ARG A 43 -15.38 -7.51 -4.57
CA ARG A 43 -16.05 -7.65 -3.28
C ARG A 43 -15.94 -9.09 -2.80
N ASN A 44 -15.62 -9.30 -1.53
CA ASN A 44 -15.59 -10.64 -0.97
C ASN A 44 -17.03 -11.22 -0.93
N LYS A 45 -17.18 -12.45 -1.45
CA LYS A 45 -18.48 -13.14 -1.57
C LYS A 45 -19.06 -13.54 -0.20
N ASN A 46 -18.18 -13.85 0.76
CA ASN A 46 -18.57 -14.32 2.10
C ASN A 46 -18.72 -13.16 3.11
N ASP A 47 -17.94 -12.10 2.95
CA ASP A 47 -18.05 -10.88 3.74
C ASP A 47 -18.16 -9.67 2.81
N ARG A 48 -19.40 -9.25 2.55
CA ARG A 48 -19.68 -8.12 1.66
C ARG A 48 -19.20 -6.78 2.19
N GLN A 49 -18.59 -6.68 3.37
CA GLN A 49 -17.92 -5.45 3.78
C GLN A 49 -16.45 -5.43 3.35
N SER A 50 -15.82 -6.59 3.06
CA SER A 50 -14.42 -6.70 2.65
C SER A 50 -14.21 -6.82 1.15
N MET A 51 -12.95 -6.62 0.76
CA MET A 51 -12.43 -6.85 -0.58
C MET A 51 -11.58 -8.13 -0.56
N ALA A 52 -11.50 -8.82 -1.70
CA ALA A 52 -10.68 -10.01 -1.85
C ALA A 52 -10.14 -10.09 -3.28
N VAL A 53 -9.08 -10.87 -3.47
CA VAL A 53 -8.70 -11.32 -4.82
C VAL A 53 -9.77 -12.29 -5.32
N VAL A 54 -10.38 -11.97 -6.46
CA VAL A 54 -11.44 -12.76 -7.09
C VAL A 54 -11.31 -12.68 -8.60
N ASP A 55 -11.54 -13.78 -9.30
CA ASP A 55 -11.33 -13.89 -10.75
C ASP A 55 -12.18 -12.91 -11.56
N ASP A 56 -13.39 -12.60 -11.07
CA ASP A 56 -14.33 -11.63 -11.65
C ASP A 56 -14.13 -10.19 -11.12
N GLY A 57 -12.96 -9.92 -10.52
CA GLY A 57 -12.59 -8.64 -9.95
C GLY A 57 -12.14 -7.61 -10.99
N LYS A 58 -11.85 -6.39 -10.51
CA LYS A 58 -11.21 -5.35 -11.33
C LYS A 58 -9.70 -5.56 -11.29
N GLU A 59 -9.05 -5.38 -12.44
CA GLU A 59 -7.58 -5.41 -12.56
C GLU A 59 -6.93 -4.53 -11.49
N ALA A 60 -5.97 -5.13 -10.79
CA ALA A 60 -5.23 -4.50 -9.72
C ALA A 60 -3.78 -4.97 -9.72
N VAL A 61 -2.85 -4.02 -9.80
CA VAL A 61 -1.41 -4.26 -9.87
C VAL A 61 -0.69 -3.43 -8.81
N THR A 62 0.05 -4.11 -7.94
CA THR A 62 0.91 -3.52 -6.91
C THR A 62 2.33 -4.05 -7.10
N HIS A 63 3.30 -3.17 -7.29
CA HIS A 63 4.71 -3.53 -7.19
C HIS A 63 5.21 -3.28 -5.77
N PHE A 64 6.16 -4.06 -5.30
CA PHE A 64 6.80 -3.77 -4.04
C PHE A 64 8.30 -4.05 -4.07
N ASN A 65 9.02 -3.33 -3.21
CA ASN A 65 10.41 -3.55 -2.89
C ASN A 65 10.57 -3.69 -1.37
N VAL A 66 11.33 -4.67 -0.92
CA VAL A 66 11.72 -4.81 0.48
C VAL A 66 12.75 -3.73 0.81
N LEU A 67 12.51 -3.02 1.92
CA LEU A 67 13.40 -1.99 2.44
C LEU A 67 14.24 -2.52 3.61
N GLU A 68 13.65 -3.37 4.44
CA GLU A 68 14.29 -3.90 5.64
C GLU A 68 13.63 -5.21 6.06
N HIS A 69 14.44 -6.20 6.43
CA HIS A 69 13.97 -7.45 7.03
C HIS A 69 14.09 -7.38 8.55
N PHE A 70 13.05 -7.85 9.23
CA PHE A 70 13.03 -8.11 10.65
C PHE A 70 12.82 -9.61 10.88
N LYS A 71 12.93 -10.06 12.14
CA LYS A 71 12.75 -11.45 12.52
C LYS A 71 11.36 -11.99 12.14
N ASP A 72 10.33 -11.24 12.51
CA ASP A 72 8.92 -11.63 12.32
C ASP A 72 8.16 -10.70 11.35
N TYR A 73 8.84 -9.71 10.76
CA TYR A 73 8.23 -8.66 9.93
C TYR A 73 9.11 -8.28 8.74
N THR A 74 8.52 -7.60 7.76
CA THR A 74 9.24 -7.00 6.63
C THR A 74 8.74 -5.59 6.39
N LEU A 75 9.63 -4.62 6.23
CA LEU A 75 9.31 -3.27 5.77
C LEU A 75 9.38 -3.23 4.25
N VAL A 76 8.33 -2.74 3.61
CA VAL A 76 8.24 -2.69 2.14
C VAL A 76 7.80 -1.32 1.63
N GLU A 77 8.36 -0.91 0.50
CA GLU A 77 7.80 0.14 -0.34
C GLU A 77 6.82 -0.50 -1.34
N CYS A 78 5.58 -0.04 -1.39
CA CYS A 78 4.59 -0.45 -2.39
C CYS A 78 4.38 0.67 -3.39
N GLN A 79 4.47 0.37 -4.69
CA GLN A 79 4.08 1.27 -5.77
C GLN A 79 2.78 0.80 -6.43
N LEU A 80 1.82 1.71 -6.51
CA LEU A 80 0.51 1.45 -7.11
C LEU A 80 0.47 1.86 -8.59
N GLU A 81 0.31 0.88 -9.48
CA GLU A 81 -0.10 1.12 -10.86
C GLU A 81 -1.61 1.40 -10.93
N THR A 82 -2.41 0.60 -10.21
CA THR A 82 -3.87 0.79 -10.08
C THR A 82 -4.25 1.27 -8.68
N GLY A 83 -5.46 1.84 -8.53
CA GLY A 83 -5.95 2.35 -7.24
C GLY A 83 -7.27 1.71 -6.77
N ARG A 84 -7.30 0.39 -6.51
CA ARG A 84 -8.50 -0.29 -5.99
C ARG A 84 -8.67 -0.11 -4.49
N THR A 85 -9.91 -0.18 -4.01
CA THR A 85 -10.22 -0.10 -2.58
C THR A 85 -9.46 -1.16 -1.81
N HIS A 86 -8.69 -0.74 -0.79
CA HIS A 86 -7.84 -1.60 0.03
C HIS A 86 -6.76 -2.40 -0.72
N GLN A 87 -6.35 -1.97 -1.92
CA GLN A 87 -5.51 -2.76 -2.81
C GLN A 87 -4.26 -3.36 -2.14
N ILE A 88 -3.39 -2.53 -1.55
CA ILE A 88 -2.17 -2.99 -0.86
C ILE A 88 -2.52 -3.99 0.25
N ARG A 89 -3.53 -3.67 1.07
CA ARG A 89 -3.95 -4.50 2.20
C ARG A 89 -4.41 -5.89 1.76
N VAL A 90 -5.18 -5.96 0.69
CA VAL A 90 -5.70 -7.22 0.12
C VAL A 90 -4.60 -8.01 -0.56
N HIS A 91 -3.77 -7.35 -1.37
CA HIS A 91 -2.67 -7.98 -2.11
C HIS A 91 -1.61 -8.55 -1.16
N MET A 92 -1.19 -7.78 -0.17
CA MET A 92 -0.20 -8.23 0.83
C MET A 92 -0.74 -9.42 1.64
N LYS A 93 -2.02 -9.39 2.04
CA LYS A 93 -2.68 -10.57 2.62
C LYS A 93 -2.71 -11.76 1.64
N TYR A 94 -3.03 -11.52 0.37
CA TYR A 94 -3.17 -12.55 -0.65
C TYR A 94 -1.86 -13.33 -0.87
N ILE A 95 -0.71 -12.65 -0.84
CA ILE A 95 0.60 -13.31 -0.92
C ILE A 95 1.12 -13.84 0.43
N GLY A 96 0.31 -13.77 1.50
CA GLY A 96 0.62 -14.36 2.80
C GLY A 96 1.30 -13.43 3.81
N PHE A 97 1.54 -12.16 3.45
CA PHE A 97 2.23 -11.17 4.28
C PHE A 97 1.29 -10.00 4.63
N PRO A 98 0.23 -10.20 5.42
CA PRO A 98 -0.71 -9.13 5.73
C PRO A 98 -0.05 -7.99 6.52
N LEU A 99 -0.62 -6.79 6.43
CA LEU A 99 -0.10 -5.62 7.14
C LEU A 99 -0.24 -5.77 8.66
N VAL A 100 0.78 -5.28 9.37
CA VAL A 100 0.77 -5.14 10.83
C VAL A 100 -0.33 -4.15 11.22
N GLY A 101 -1.08 -4.49 12.27
CA GLY A 101 -2.13 -3.63 12.83
C GLY A 101 -3.42 -3.56 11.99
N ASP A 102 -3.47 -4.21 10.82
CA ASP A 102 -4.65 -4.16 9.96
C ASP A 102 -5.86 -4.86 10.62
N PRO A 103 -6.91 -4.11 11.01
CA PRO A 103 -8.01 -4.68 11.79
C PRO A 103 -8.93 -5.61 10.98
N LYS A 104 -8.76 -5.65 9.65
CA LYS A 104 -9.67 -6.34 8.72
C LYS A 104 -9.02 -7.49 7.98
N TYR A 105 -7.78 -7.29 7.55
CA TYR A 105 -7.04 -8.24 6.72
C TYR A 105 -5.87 -8.89 7.46
N GLY A 106 -5.46 -8.33 8.60
CA GLY A 106 -4.38 -8.81 9.44
C GLY A 106 -4.82 -9.81 10.52
N PRO A 107 -3.84 -10.42 11.21
CA PRO A 107 -4.10 -11.27 12.36
C PRO A 107 -4.66 -10.45 13.54
N LYS A 108 -5.51 -11.06 14.36
CA LYS A 108 -6.09 -10.40 15.55
C LYS A 108 -5.05 -10.01 16.59
N LYS A 109 -3.98 -10.80 16.73
CA LYS A 109 -2.86 -10.54 17.63
C LYS A 109 -1.72 -9.96 16.80
N THR A 110 -1.51 -8.66 16.91
CA THR A 110 -0.51 -7.88 16.18
C THR A 110 0.04 -6.78 17.09
N LEU A 111 1.12 -6.13 16.66
CA LEU A 111 1.55 -4.86 17.25
C LEU A 111 0.45 -3.81 17.03
N ASP A 112 0.22 -3.00 18.07
CA ASP A 112 -0.75 -1.92 18.04
C ASP A 112 -0.08 -0.63 17.55
N ILE A 113 -0.63 -0.07 16.48
CA ILE A 113 -0.25 1.22 15.88
C ILE A 113 -1.52 2.05 15.59
N GLY A 114 -2.64 1.74 16.25
CA GLY A 114 -3.90 2.44 16.02
C GLY A 114 -4.55 2.20 14.65
N GLY A 115 -4.04 1.24 13.86
CA GLY A 115 -4.59 0.89 12.54
C GLY A 115 -3.63 0.08 11.70
N GLN A 116 -3.87 0.01 10.39
CA GLN A 116 -2.93 -0.62 9.47
C GLN A 116 -1.62 0.18 9.38
N ALA A 117 -0.48 -0.50 9.51
CA ALA A 117 0.85 0.06 9.28
C ALA A 117 1.08 0.30 7.78
N LEU A 118 0.42 1.34 7.25
CA LEU A 118 0.47 1.78 5.86
C LEU A 118 0.52 3.30 5.79
N HIS A 119 1.60 3.83 5.26
CA HIS A 119 1.83 5.26 5.10
C HIS A 119 1.94 5.64 3.63
N ALA A 120 1.27 6.73 3.22
CA ALA A 120 1.37 7.27 1.87
C ALA A 120 2.57 8.22 1.80
N GLY A 121 3.73 7.72 1.39
CA GLY A 121 4.98 8.46 1.40
C GLY A 121 5.18 9.39 0.21
N LEU A 122 4.64 9.05 -0.96
CA LEU A 122 4.87 9.83 -2.19
C LEU A 122 3.65 9.86 -3.10
N ILE A 123 3.36 11.05 -3.62
CA ILE A 123 2.46 11.25 -4.77
C ILE A 123 3.15 12.11 -5.83
N GLY A 124 3.12 11.65 -7.08
CA GLY A 124 3.67 12.33 -8.25
C GLY A 124 2.67 12.35 -9.39
N PHE A 125 2.41 13.52 -9.97
CA PHE A 125 1.47 13.70 -11.07
C PHE A 125 1.81 14.94 -11.88
N GLU A 126 1.27 15.03 -13.10
CA GLU A 126 1.41 16.20 -13.94
C GLU A 126 0.36 17.25 -13.55
N HIS A 127 0.77 18.50 -13.34
CA HIS A 127 -0.18 19.54 -12.98
C HIS A 127 -1.19 19.75 -14.11
N PRO A 128 -2.50 19.57 -13.86
CA PRO A 128 -3.52 19.41 -14.91
C PRO A 128 -3.80 20.68 -15.74
N VAL A 129 -3.13 21.80 -15.44
CA VAL A 129 -3.25 23.07 -16.15
C VAL A 129 -1.93 23.52 -16.74
N THR A 130 -0.81 23.26 -16.07
CA THR A 130 0.50 23.78 -16.49
C THR A 130 1.36 22.73 -17.20
N GLY A 131 1.03 21.44 -17.06
CA GLY A 131 1.85 20.34 -17.60
C GLY A 131 3.14 20.07 -16.81
N GLU A 132 3.38 20.81 -15.73
CA GLU A 132 4.59 20.63 -14.92
C GLU A 132 4.46 19.41 -14.02
N TYR A 133 5.49 18.57 -13.97
CA TYR A 133 5.52 17.44 -13.03
C TYR A 133 5.64 17.94 -11.59
N ILE A 134 4.72 17.49 -10.74
CA ILE A 134 4.69 17.80 -9.31
C ILE A 134 4.88 16.49 -8.54
N GLU A 135 5.87 16.46 -7.66
CA GLU A 135 6.06 15.39 -6.69
C GLU A 135 5.98 15.96 -5.27
N ARG A 136 5.32 15.22 -4.38
CA ARG A 136 5.20 15.53 -2.96
C ARG A 136 5.52 14.30 -2.15
N HIS A 137 6.25 14.54 -1.06
CA HIS A 137 6.68 13.52 -0.11
C HIS A 137 6.04 13.83 1.24
N ALA A 138 5.71 12.78 1.98
CA ALA A 138 5.27 12.86 3.36
C ALA A 138 6.20 11.98 4.21
N GLU A 139 6.84 12.58 5.21
CA GLU A 139 7.68 11.86 6.17
C GLU A 139 6.85 10.82 6.93
N LEU A 140 7.52 9.77 7.43
CA LEU A 140 6.82 8.77 8.22
C LEU A 140 6.26 9.41 9.50
N PRO A 141 5.02 9.08 9.88
CA PRO A 141 4.48 9.48 11.17
C PRO A 141 5.32 8.94 12.33
N GLN A 142 5.46 9.73 13.40
CA GLN A 142 6.31 9.39 14.55
C GLN A 142 5.95 8.05 15.20
N ASP A 143 4.67 7.72 15.30
CA ASP A 143 4.19 6.43 15.82
C ASP A 143 4.64 5.25 14.96
N PHE A 144 4.75 5.42 13.64
CA PHE A 144 5.33 4.44 12.74
C PHE A 144 6.84 4.31 12.97
N GLU A 145 7.57 5.43 13.07
CA GLU A 145 9.01 5.40 13.33
C GLU A 145 9.34 4.73 14.67
N ASP A 146 8.63 5.09 15.74
CA ASP A 146 8.78 4.53 17.08
C ASP A 146 8.54 3.00 17.08
N LEU A 147 7.57 2.55 16.28
CA LEU A 147 7.30 1.12 16.08
C LEU A 147 8.49 0.42 15.43
N LEU A 148 9.02 0.97 14.34
CA LEU A 148 10.17 0.39 13.63
C LEU A 148 11.40 0.32 14.54
N ASP A 149 11.68 1.38 15.29
CA ASP A 149 12.79 1.41 16.23
C ASP A 149 12.63 0.40 17.37
N THR A 150 11.41 0.19 17.84
CA THR A 150 11.10 -0.86 18.82
C THR A 150 11.37 -2.25 18.25
N ILE A 151 11.03 -2.50 16.99
CA ILE A 151 11.31 -3.78 16.32
C ILE A 151 12.81 -3.97 16.12
N ARG A 152 13.51 -2.97 15.58
CA ARG A 152 14.98 -2.99 15.39
C ARG A 152 15.73 -3.32 16.66
N LYS A 153 15.34 -2.72 17.79
CA LYS A 153 15.96 -2.98 19.10
C LYS A 153 15.71 -4.40 19.63
N ARG A 154 14.63 -5.07 19.21
CA ARG A 154 14.34 -6.45 19.61
C ARG A 154 15.07 -7.48 18.76
N ASP A 155 15.43 -7.11 17.54
CA ASP A 155 16.12 -7.97 16.58
C ASP A 155 17.65 -7.87 16.66
N ALA A 156 18.18 -6.80 17.29
CA ALA A 156 19.58 -6.63 17.64
C ALA A 156 20.02 -7.55 18.80
#